data_AF-A0A562I3E5-F1
#
_entry.id   AF-A0A562I3E5-F1
#
_cell.length_a   1.000
_cell.length_b   1.000
_cell.length_c   1.000
_cell.angle_alpha   90.00
_cell.angle_beta   90.00
_cell.angle_gamma   90.00
#
_symmetry.space_group_name_H-M   'P 1'
#
loop_
_entity.id
_entity.type
_entity.pdbx_description
1 polymer ?
#
loop_
_entity_poly.entity_id
_entity_poly.type
_entity_poly.pdbx_seq_one_letter_code
_entity_poly.pdbx_strand_id
1 'polypeptide(L)'
;MPEPWAEPTVRRSLAAALCADVFWYDQAACASPRTIFLVGTPMANGRARQELAVELDRAVTAGGYAVDTAMAIEKLTSVCELAADGLATRVSLRRNEVAHVDLDVSATPPRRWLGTGTFVWAEVGDLAELTPMLRRGDQTVTHFGFSRRQLSDFVRRCADRAPDRLVPVGRALECSTVWDGVDLLREFTRITTVDGG
;
A
#
# COMPACT_ATOMS: atom_id res chain seq x y z
N MET A 1 -18.51 -3.00 -18.69
CA MET A 1 -17.75 -1.74 -18.83
C MET A 1 -16.29 -2.11 -18.94
N PRO A 2 -15.46 -1.47 -19.80
CA PRO A 2 -14.03 -1.69 -19.71
C PRO A 2 -13.60 -1.33 -18.28
N GLU A 3 -12.84 -2.22 -17.64
CA GLU A 3 -12.31 -1.94 -16.32
C GLU A 3 -11.48 -0.65 -16.38
N PRO A 4 -11.61 0.27 -15.41
CA PRO A 4 -10.86 1.53 -15.39
C PRO A 4 -9.34 1.32 -15.52
N TRP A 5 -8.86 0.11 -15.22
CA TRP A 5 -7.50 -0.37 -15.44
C TRP A 5 -7.01 -0.31 -16.90
N ALA A 6 -7.90 -0.42 -17.89
CA ALA A 6 -7.53 -0.61 -19.30
C ALA A 6 -6.84 0.61 -19.93
N GLU A 7 -7.06 1.82 -19.41
CA GLU A 7 -6.53 3.05 -19.97
C GLU A 7 -5.08 3.34 -19.50
N PRO A 8 -4.10 3.54 -20.42
CA PRO A 8 -2.71 3.80 -20.03
C PRO A 8 -2.50 5.06 -19.17
N THR A 9 -3.32 6.09 -19.36
CA THR A 9 -3.32 7.32 -18.56
C THR A 9 -3.66 7.03 -17.10
N VAL A 10 -4.69 6.21 -16.86
CA VAL A 10 -5.11 5.79 -15.52
C VAL A 10 -3.99 5.02 -14.82
N ARG A 11 -3.33 4.08 -15.51
CA ARG A 11 -2.18 3.34 -14.94
C ARG A 11 -1.01 4.25 -14.58
N ARG A 12 -0.70 5.23 -15.42
CA ARG A 12 0.36 6.23 -15.15
C ARG A 12 0.03 7.10 -13.95
N SER A 13 -1.20 7.60 -13.86
CA SER A 13 -1.65 8.40 -12.71
C SER A 13 -1.63 7.59 -11.42
N LEU A 14 -2.06 6.32 -11.46
CA LEU A 14 -2.00 5.43 -10.32
C LEU A 14 -0.56 5.17 -9.87
N ALA A 15 0.36 4.92 -10.81
CA ALA A 15 1.77 4.72 -10.49
C ALA A 15 2.40 5.96 -9.84
N ALA A 16 2.13 7.15 -10.36
CA ALA A 16 2.60 8.41 -9.77
C ALA A 16 2.04 8.64 -8.37
N ALA A 17 0.74 8.37 -8.17
CA ALA A 17 0.08 8.45 -6.88
C ALA A 17 0.67 7.46 -5.87
N LEU A 18 0.91 6.21 -6.28
CA LEU A 18 1.54 5.21 -5.42
C LEU A 18 3.00 5.56 -5.08
N CYS A 19 3.74 6.16 -6.03
CA CYS A 19 5.07 6.68 -5.75
C CYS A 19 5.05 7.78 -4.69
N ALA A 20 4.06 8.69 -4.72
CA ALA A 20 3.93 9.70 -3.67
C ALA A 20 3.73 9.07 -2.28
N ASP A 21 2.85 8.07 -2.17
CA ASP A 21 2.62 7.35 -0.90
C ASP A 21 3.87 6.59 -0.39
N VAL A 22 4.73 6.13 -1.29
CA VAL A 22 5.93 5.35 -0.98
C VAL A 22 7.15 6.24 -0.71
N PHE A 23 7.39 7.29 -1.48
CA PHE A 23 8.66 8.03 -1.42
C PHE A 23 8.64 9.29 -0.55
N TRP A 24 7.47 9.90 -0.27
CA TRP A 24 7.42 11.20 0.43
C TRP A 24 7.98 11.18 1.86
N TYR A 25 8.04 10.00 2.49
CA TYR A 25 8.70 9.76 3.78
C TYR A 25 9.55 8.49 3.77
N ASP A 26 10.22 8.19 2.66
CA ASP A 26 11.11 7.03 2.55
C ASP A 26 10.42 5.69 2.89
N GLN A 27 9.10 5.62 2.66
CA GLN A 27 8.23 4.50 3.00
C GLN A 27 8.23 4.14 4.50
N ALA A 28 8.78 5.01 5.35
CA ALA A 28 8.94 4.80 6.79
C ALA A 28 7.71 5.23 7.60
N ALA A 29 6.76 5.95 6.98
CA ALA A 29 5.52 6.31 7.65
C ALA A 29 4.66 5.06 7.91
N CYS A 30 3.95 5.02 9.05
CA CYS A 30 3.05 3.90 9.39
C CYS A 30 1.93 3.71 8.36
N ALA A 31 1.52 4.80 7.70
CA ALA A 31 0.52 4.76 6.64
C ALA A 31 1.08 4.44 5.24
N SER A 32 2.40 4.44 5.04
CA SER A 32 2.98 4.14 3.72
C SER A 32 2.66 2.68 3.34
N PRO A 33 2.16 2.44 2.11
CA PRO A 33 1.82 1.10 1.66
C PRO A 33 3.08 0.23 1.56
N ARG A 34 3.01 -0.98 2.10
CA ARG A 34 4.12 -1.95 2.10
C ARG A 34 3.89 -3.15 1.18
N THR A 35 2.63 -3.51 0.95
CA THR A 35 2.25 -4.63 0.07
C THR A 35 1.11 -4.21 -0.84
N ILE A 36 1.25 -4.50 -2.13
CA ILE A 36 0.25 -4.32 -3.16
C ILE A 36 -0.43 -5.66 -3.36
N PHE A 37 -1.72 -5.72 -3.04
CA PHE A 37 -2.56 -6.89 -3.30
C PHE A 37 -3.29 -6.73 -4.61
N LEU A 38 -3.07 -7.67 -5.54
CA LEU A 38 -3.83 -7.77 -6.77
C LEU A 38 -4.98 -8.74 -6.53
N VAL A 39 -6.20 -8.26 -6.76
CA VAL A 39 -7.43 -8.99 -6.45
C VAL A 39 -8.12 -9.38 -7.74
N GLY A 40 -8.23 -10.69 -8.00
CA GLY A 40 -8.87 -11.20 -9.19
C GLY A 40 -8.29 -12.53 -9.66
N THR A 41 -8.52 -12.85 -10.93
CA THR A 41 -8.01 -14.11 -11.51
C THR A 41 -6.48 -14.05 -11.70
N PRO A 42 -5.76 -15.19 -11.63
CA PRO A 42 -4.31 -15.22 -11.83
C PRO A 42 -3.84 -14.56 -13.14
N MET A 43 -4.60 -14.75 -14.22
CA MET A 43 -4.29 -14.15 -15.52
C MET A 43 -4.43 -12.62 -15.50
N ALA A 44 -5.49 -12.10 -14.86
CA ALA A 44 -5.71 -10.66 -14.73
C ALA A 44 -4.66 -10.02 -13.80
N ASN A 45 -4.37 -10.67 -12.67
CA ASN A 45 -3.37 -10.22 -11.71
C ASN A 45 -1.98 -10.18 -12.35
N GLY A 46 -1.55 -11.24 -13.02
CA GLY A 46 -0.25 -11.28 -13.70
C GLY A 46 -0.09 -10.17 -14.75
N ARG A 47 -1.16 -9.85 -15.49
CA ARG A 47 -1.16 -8.73 -16.44
C ARG A 47 -1.06 -7.38 -15.71
N ALA A 48 -1.91 -7.14 -14.71
CA ALA A 48 -1.92 -5.90 -13.95
C ALA A 48 -0.58 -5.67 -13.24
N ARG A 49 0.01 -6.72 -12.67
CA ARG A 49 1.34 -6.74 -12.05
C ARG A 49 2.43 -6.25 -13.00
N GLN A 50 2.43 -6.75 -14.23
CA GLN A 50 3.43 -6.39 -15.23
C GLN A 50 3.25 -4.94 -15.69
N GLU A 51 2.01 -4.57 -16.04
CA GLU A 51 1.69 -3.23 -16.53
C GLU A 51 1.95 -2.16 -15.46
N LEU A 52 1.57 -2.40 -14.19
CA LEU A 52 1.79 -1.44 -13.11
C LEU A 52 3.27 -1.26 -12.79
N ALA A 53 4.05 -2.33 -12.76
CA ALA A 53 5.47 -2.24 -12.44
C ALA A 53 6.24 -1.42 -13.50
N VAL A 54 5.88 -1.55 -14.77
CA VAL A 54 6.46 -0.69 -15.83
C VAL A 54 6.13 0.78 -15.58
N GLU A 55 4.89 1.11 -15.24
CA GLU A 55 4.53 2.51 -14.95
C GLU A 55 5.11 3.02 -13.63
N LEU A 56 5.32 2.16 -12.63
CA LEU A 56 6.02 2.49 -11.38
C LEU A 56 7.49 2.82 -11.65
N ASP A 57 8.22 1.95 -12.37
CA ASP A 57 9.61 2.21 -12.74
C ASP A 57 9.76 3.56 -13.48
N ARG A 58 8.82 3.86 -14.37
CA ARG A 58 8.75 5.14 -15.09
C ARG A 58 8.44 6.31 -14.17
N ALA A 59 7.45 6.18 -13.29
CA ALA A 59 7.05 7.22 -12.36
C ALA A 59 8.18 7.55 -11.37
N VAL A 60 8.90 6.53 -10.88
CA VAL A 60 10.06 6.73 -10.01
C VAL A 60 11.17 7.47 -10.74
N THR A 61 11.48 7.05 -11.98
CA THR A 61 12.49 7.71 -12.81
C THR A 61 12.11 9.17 -13.10
N ALA A 62 10.85 9.41 -13.46
CA ALA A 62 10.35 10.75 -13.79
C ALA A 62 10.27 11.67 -12.56
N GLY A 63 9.98 11.11 -11.38
CA GLY A 63 9.97 11.84 -10.12
C GLY A 63 11.36 12.22 -9.60
N GLY A 64 12.43 11.62 -10.16
CA GLY A 64 13.80 11.91 -9.75
C GLY A 64 14.10 11.53 -8.30
N TYR A 65 13.38 10.53 -7.76
CA TYR A 65 13.60 10.08 -6.39
C TYR A 65 15.01 9.49 -6.26
N ALA A 66 15.76 9.96 -5.27
CA ALA A 66 17.04 9.40 -4.90
C ALA A 66 16.89 8.69 -3.56
N VAL A 67 17.39 7.45 -3.48
CA VAL A 67 17.40 6.67 -2.25
C VAL A 67 18.82 6.70 -1.68
N ASP A 68 18.95 7.05 -0.40
CA ASP A 68 20.25 7.06 0.29
C ASP A 68 20.91 5.67 0.25
N THR A 69 22.24 5.64 0.28
CA THR A 69 23.01 4.39 0.20
C THR A 69 22.69 3.44 1.34
N ALA A 70 22.49 3.94 2.56
CA ALA A 70 22.11 3.07 3.68
C ALA A 70 20.74 2.43 3.45
N MET A 71 19.80 3.19 2.87
CA MET A 71 18.45 2.69 2.55
C MET A 71 18.46 1.69 1.38
N ALA A 72 19.34 1.90 0.41
CA ALA A 72 19.55 0.93 -0.68
C ALA A 72 20.13 -0.40 -0.16
N ILE A 73 21.07 -0.34 0.79
CA ILE A 73 21.63 -1.53 1.46
C ILE A 73 20.57 -2.22 2.33
N GLU A 74 19.84 -1.47 3.14
CA GLU A 74 18.74 -2.01 3.97
C GLU A 74 17.71 -2.75 3.10
N LYS A 75 17.32 -2.14 1.97
CA LYS A 75 16.46 -2.77 0.98
C LYS A 75 17.04 -4.04 0.39
N LEU A 76 18.30 -4.00 -0.05
CA LEU A 76 18.98 -5.17 -0.61
C LEU A 76 19.01 -6.33 0.39
N THR A 77 19.41 -6.05 1.63
CA THR A 77 19.43 -7.05 2.71
C THR A 77 18.04 -7.63 2.94
N SER A 78 17.04 -6.76 3.12
CA SER A 78 15.66 -7.18 3.38
C SER A 78 15.08 -8.06 2.27
N VAL A 79 15.32 -7.75 0.99
CA VAL A 79 14.80 -8.58 -0.11
C VAL A 79 15.58 -9.89 -0.28
N CYS A 80 16.88 -9.89 0.02
CA CYS A 80 17.67 -11.12 0.06
C CYS A 80 17.22 -12.06 1.18
N GLU A 81 16.89 -11.53 2.37
CA GLU A 81 16.31 -12.31 3.47
C GLU A 81 14.98 -12.97 3.05
N LEU A 82 14.07 -12.21 2.43
CA LEU A 82 12.79 -12.77 1.94
C LEU A 82 13.00 -13.90 0.92
N ALA A 83 13.99 -13.77 0.05
CA ALA A 83 14.32 -14.81 -0.91
C ALA A 83 14.96 -16.04 -0.23
N ALA A 84 15.87 -15.83 0.72
CA ALA A 84 16.53 -16.90 1.46
C ALA A 84 15.55 -17.71 2.32
N ASP A 85 14.56 -17.05 2.90
CA ASP A 85 13.48 -17.69 3.68
C ASP A 85 12.44 -18.40 2.80
N GLY A 86 12.57 -18.34 1.47
CA GLY A 86 11.62 -18.93 0.52
C GLY A 86 10.27 -18.20 0.46
N LEU A 87 10.19 -16.96 0.96
CA LEU A 87 8.97 -16.16 0.97
C LEU A 87 8.75 -15.39 -0.34
N ALA A 88 9.82 -15.14 -1.10
CA ALA A 88 9.77 -14.49 -2.39
C ALA A 88 10.02 -15.47 -3.54
N THR A 89 9.12 -15.50 -4.52
CA THR A 89 9.28 -16.27 -5.76
C THR A 89 10.11 -15.53 -6.79
N ARG A 90 10.12 -14.19 -6.74
CA ARG A 90 10.93 -13.33 -7.60
C ARG A 90 11.29 -12.03 -6.91
N VAL A 91 12.57 -11.64 -7.05
CA VAL A 91 13.07 -10.32 -6.65
C VAL A 91 13.68 -9.65 -7.88
N SER A 92 13.32 -8.40 -8.14
CA SER A 92 13.96 -7.59 -9.18
C SER A 92 14.30 -6.21 -8.68
N LEU A 93 15.57 -5.85 -8.80
CA LEU A 93 16.08 -4.53 -8.45
C LEU A 93 16.14 -3.65 -9.72
N ARG A 94 15.82 -2.37 -9.57
CA ARG A 94 16.03 -1.33 -10.58
C ARG A 94 16.86 -0.25 -9.92
N ARG A 95 18.16 -0.28 -10.22
CA ARG A 95 19.14 0.60 -9.60
C ARG A 95 19.00 0.55 -8.07
N ASN A 96 19.18 1.66 -7.38
CA ASN A 96 19.06 1.73 -5.93
C ASN A 96 17.65 2.14 -5.48
N GLU A 97 16.82 2.64 -6.40
CA GLU A 97 15.56 3.29 -6.09
C GLU A 97 14.44 2.28 -5.89
N VAL A 98 14.40 1.20 -6.67
CA VAL A 98 13.25 0.28 -6.66
C VAL A 98 13.64 -1.18 -6.46
N ALA A 99 12.92 -1.86 -5.58
CA ALA A 99 12.84 -3.32 -5.54
C ALA A 99 11.40 -3.77 -5.76
N HIS A 100 11.18 -4.72 -6.66
CA HIS A 100 9.94 -5.48 -6.72
C HIS A 100 10.16 -6.87 -6.12
N VAL A 101 9.24 -7.30 -5.27
CA VAL A 101 9.26 -8.62 -4.62
C VAL A 101 7.91 -9.28 -4.86
N ASP A 102 7.88 -10.37 -5.62
CA ASP A 102 6.67 -11.20 -5.76
C ASP A 102 6.69 -12.28 -4.67
N LEU A 103 5.69 -12.28 -3.81
CA LEU A 103 5.59 -13.24 -2.73
C LEU A 103 5.10 -14.61 -3.22
N ASP A 104 5.52 -15.65 -2.52
CA ASP A 104 4.86 -16.95 -2.63
C ASP A 104 3.41 -16.87 -2.12
N VAL A 105 2.50 -17.64 -2.72
CA VAL A 105 1.08 -17.64 -2.35
C VAL A 105 0.85 -18.07 -0.89
N SER A 106 1.76 -18.87 -0.33
CA SER A 106 1.72 -19.30 1.07
C SER A 106 2.40 -18.32 2.02
N ALA A 107 3.15 -17.34 1.51
CA ALA A 107 3.90 -16.40 2.33
C ALA A 107 2.97 -15.39 3.01
N THR A 108 3.22 -15.14 4.29
CA THR A 108 2.61 -13.99 4.97
C THR A 108 3.34 -12.72 4.54
N PRO A 109 2.63 -11.67 4.10
CA PRO A 109 3.25 -10.41 3.72
C PRO A 109 4.11 -9.82 4.84
N PRO A 110 5.32 -9.33 4.51
CA PRO A 110 6.23 -8.76 5.48
C PRO A 110 5.60 -7.50 6.09
N ARG A 111 5.58 -7.45 7.42
CA ARG A 111 5.00 -6.32 8.17
C ARG A 111 6.03 -5.28 8.56
N ARG A 112 7.32 -5.65 8.62
CA ARG A 112 8.41 -4.70 8.84
C ARG A 112 8.60 -3.82 7.61
N TRP A 113 9.18 -2.64 7.81
CA TRP A 113 9.68 -1.83 6.71
C TRP A 113 10.91 -2.52 6.09
N LEU A 114 10.99 -2.53 4.77
CA LEU A 114 12.02 -3.23 4.00
C LEU A 114 12.96 -2.24 3.28
N GLY A 115 13.02 -0.99 3.73
CA GLY A 115 13.71 0.09 3.03
C GLY A 115 12.89 0.74 1.92
N THR A 116 13.18 2.01 1.64
CA THR A 116 12.47 2.88 0.69
C THR A 116 12.37 2.28 -0.70
N GLY A 117 11.19 2.42 -1.33
CA GLY A 117 10.99 2.05 -2.74
C GLY A 117 10.90 0.53 -2.93
N THR A 118 10.46 -0.20 -1.90
CA THR A 118 10.20 -1.63 -1.98
C THR A 118 8.72 -1.86 -2.26
N PHE A 119 8.41 -2.41 -3.43
CA PHE A 119 7.06 -2.82 -3.81
C PHE A 119 6.93 -4.33 -3.67
N VAL A 120 6.28 -4.77 -2.60
CA VAL A 120 5.94 -6.18 -2.38
C VAL A 120 4.60 -6.47 -3.04
N TRP A 121 4.50 -7.56 -3.78
CA TRP A 121 3.33 -7.96 -4.55
C TRP A 121 2.78 -9.28 -4.02
N ALA A 122 1.48 -9.30 -3.79
CA ALA A 122 0.72 -10.49 -3.44
C ALA A 122 -0.54 -10.57 -4.28
N GLU A 123 -1.03 -11.79 -4.51
CA GLU A 123 -2.23 -12.04 -5.31
C GLU A 123 -3.27 -12.76 -4.45
N VAL A 124 -4.53 -12.34 -4.58
CA VAL A 124 -5.70 -12.99 -3.97
C VAL A 124 -6.83 -13.09 -4.98
N GLY A 125 -7.72 -14.06 -4.80
CA GLY A 125 -8.85 -14.27 -5.71
C GLY A 125 -9.99 -13.27 -5.50
N ASP A 126 -10.27 -12.96 -4.23
CA ASP A 126 -11.33 -12.05 -3.80
C ASP A 126 -10.88 -11.11 -2.67
N LEU A 127 -11.49 -9.93 -2.58
CA LEU A 127 -11.17 -8.94 -1.56
C LEU A 127 -11.40 -9.48 -0.13
N ALA A 128 -12.35 -10.40 0.05
CA ALA A 128 -12.62 -11.03 1.34
C ALA A 128 -11.46 -11.92 1.84
N GLU A 129 -10.55 -12.36 0.98
CA GLU A 129 -9.36 -13.13 1.39
C GLU A 129 -8.37 -12.28 2.19
N LEU A 130 -8.44 -10.95 2.08
CA LEU A 130 -7.62 -10.04 2.89
C LEU A 130 -8.11 -9.93 4.33
N THR A 131 -9.39 -10.20 4.59
CA THR A 131 -10.00 -10.10 5.93
C THR A 131 -9.23 -10.87 7.02
N PRO A 132 -8.85 -12.15 6.84
CA PRO A 132 -8.05 -12.85 7.84
C PRO A 132 -6.61 -12.31 7.98
N MET A 133 -6.08 -11.62 6.96
CA MET A 133 -4.71 -11.11 6.95
C MET A 133 -4.56 -9.80 7.73
N LEU A 134 -5.64 -9.01 7.83
CA LEU A 134 -5.68 -7.76 8.57
C LEU A 134 -5.52 -7.98 10.07
N ARG A 135 -4.82 -7.05 10.71
CA ARG A 135 -4.60 -6.95 12.16
C ARG A 135 -5.03 -5.56 12.62
N ARG A 136 -5.26 -5.41 13.93
CA ARG A 136 -5.60 -4.11 14.54
C ARG A 136 -4.60 -2.99 14.27
N GLY A 137 -3.33 -3.32 13.97
CA GLY A 137 -2.31 -2.33 13.62
C GLY A 137 -2.32 -1.89 12.15
N ASP A 138 -3.19 -2.46 11.31
CA ASP A 138 -3.31 -2.09 9.90
C ASP A 138 -4.26 -0.89 9.77
N GLN A 139 -3.75 0.31 10.07
CA GLN A 139 -4.55 1.54 10.20
C GLN A 139 -5.05 2.07 8.86
N THR A 140 -4.22 1.96 7.81
CA THR A 140 -4.48 2.55 6.50
C THR A 140 -4.44 1.50 5.41
N VAL A 141 -5.52 1.43 4.62
CA VAL A 141 -5.58 0.66 3.38
C VAL A 141 -5.81 1.63 2.22
N THR A 142 -4.88 1.65 1.26
CA THR A 142 -5.10 2.34 0.00
C THR A 142 -5.80 1.42 -0.99
N HIS A 143 -6.67 1.97 -1.85
CA HIS A 143 -7.44 1.17 -2.81
C HIS A 143 -7.53 1.82 -4.19
N PHE A 144 -7.70 0.98 -5.20
CA PHE A 144 -7.97 1.38 -6.57
C PHE A 144 -8.91 0.37 -7.23
N GLY A 145 -9.82 0.82 -8.10
CA GLY A 145 -10.69 -0.07 -8.87
C GLY A 145 -11.89 -0.67 -8.12
N PHE A 146 -12.05 -0.40 -6.82
CA PHE A 146 -13.19 -0.87 -6.03
C PHE A 146 -14.29 0.18 -5.89
N SER A 147 -15.55 -0.26 -6.01
CA SER A 147 -16.71 0.57 -5.70
C SER A 147 -16.89 0.79 -4.19
N ARG A 148 -17.56 1.87 -3.81
CA ARG A 148 -17.91 2.16 -2.41
C ARG A 148 -18.65 1.00 -1.74
N ARG A 149 -19.52 0.29 -2.49
CA ARG A 149 -20.26 -0.87 -1.98
C ARG A 149 -19.30 -2.01 -1.63
N GLN A 150 -18.39 -2.38 -2.54
CA GLN A 150 -17.40 -3.43 -2.28
C GLN A 150 -16.54 -3.12 -1.05
N LEU A 151 -16.08 -1.87 -0.92
CA LEU A 151 -15.28 -1.45 0.24
C LEU A 151 -16.08 -1.47 1.55
N SER A 152 -17.35 -1.05 1.51
CA SER A 152 -18.23 -1.11 2.67
C SER A 152 -18.50 -2.55 3.11
N ASP A 153 -18.73 -3.44 2.15
CA ASP A 153 -18.93 -4.88 2.40
C ASP A 153 -17.66 -5.51 2.99
N PHE A 154 -16.48 -5.13 2.49
CA PHE A 154 -15.18 -5.56 3.02
C PHE A 154 -14.96 -5.11 4.47
N VAL A 155 -15.17 -3.83 4.78
CA VAL A 155 -15.03 -3.29 6.15
C VAL A 155 -15.94 -4.03 7.13
N ARG A 156 -17.20 -4.29 6.75
CA ARG A 156 -18.15 -5.05 7.58
C ARG A 156 -17.67 -6.47 7.89
N ARG A 157 -16.96 -7.12 6.95
CA ARG A 157 -16.38 -8.46 7.15
C ARG A 157 -15.16 -8.43 8.08
N CYS A 158 -14.43 -7.33 8.11
CA CYS A 158 -13.23 -7.18 8.95
C CYS A 158 -13.54 -7.09 10.44
N ALA A 159 -14.76 -6.70 10.82
CA ALA A 159 -15.21 -6.57 12.20
C ALA A 159 -14.22 -5.73 13.04
N ASP A 160 -13.67 -6.28 14.13
CA ASP A 160 -12.73 -5.59 15.03
C ASP A 160 -11.30 -5.43 14.47
N ARG A 161 -11.07 -5.86 13.22
CA ARG A 161 -9.81 -5.72 12.48
C ARG A 161 -9.95 -4.80 11.26
N ALA A 162 -11.05 -4.06 11.16
CA ALA A 162 -11.22 -3.06 10.12
C ALA A 162 -10.11 -1.99 10.24
N PRO A 163 -9.52 -1.54 9.12
CA PRO A 163 -8.59 -0.42 9.15
C PRO A 163 -9.34 0.86 9.50
N ASP A 164 -8.64 1.79 10.14
CA ASP A 164 -9.19 3.10 10.54
C ASP A 164 -9.62 3.92 9.32
N ARG A 165 -8.95 3.73 8.19
CA ARG A 165 -9.24 4.43 6.94
C ARG A 165 -8.98 3.59 5.70
N LEU A 166 -9.93 3.70 4.76
CA LEU A 166 -9.77 3.26 3.37
C LEU A 166 -9.74 4.51 2.50
N VAL A 167 -8.64 4.72 1.80
CA VAL A 167 -8.43 5.90 0.96
C VAL A 167 -7.98 5.52 -0.45
N PRO A 168 -8.23 6.35 -1.47
CA PRO A 168 -7.60 6.14 -2.77
C PRO A 168 -6.08 6.12 -2.66
N VAL A 169 -5.42 5.35 -3.54
CA VAL A 169 -3.96 5.43 -3.72
C VAL A 169 -3.53 6.88 -4.01
N GLY A 170 -2.42 7.31 -3.43
CA GLY A 170 -1.90 8.68 -3.44
C GLY A 170 -2.38 9.56 -2.28
N ARG A 171 -3.19 8.99 -1.38
CA ARG A 171 -3.74 9.71 -0.23
C ARG A 171 -3.35 9.08 1.10
N ALA A 172 -2.41 8.13 1.12
CA ALA A 172 -2.01 7.42 2.34
C ALA A 172 -1.43 8.37 3.40
N LEU A 173 -0.88 9.51 3.00
CA LEU A 173 -0.22 10.46 3.89
C LEU A 173 -1.07 11.71 4.21
N GLU A 174 -2.31 11.79 3.71
CA GLU A 174 -3.21 12.90 4.03
C GLU A 174 -3.60 12.88 5.51
N CYS A 175 -3.22 13.91 6.28
CA CYS A 175 -3.67 14.09 7.66
C CYS A 175 -5.15 14.46 7.74
N SER A 176 -5.82 13.99 8.79
CA SER A 176 -7.22 14.24 9.08
C SER A 176 -7.39 14.58 10.56
N THR A 177 -8.44 15.34 10.91
CA THR A 177 -8.80 15.61 12.31
C THR A 177 -9.23 14.35 13.05
N VAL A 178 -9.75 13.36 12.31
CA VAL A 178 -9.93 11.99 12.80
C VAL A 178 -8.75 11.16 12.30
N TRP A 179 -7.93 10.65 13.21
CA TRP A 179 -6.72 9.89 12.91
C TRP A 179 -6.63 8.65 13.79
N ASP A 180 -6.28 7.50 13.22
CA ASP A 180 -6.19 6.22 13.94
C ASP A 180 -7.45 5.90 14.78
N GLY A 181 -8.63 6.20 14.24
CA GLY A 181 -9.92 6.00 14.91
C GLY A 181 -10.26 7.02 16.01
N VAL A 182 -9.43 8.05 16.19
CA VAL A 182 -9.54 9.04 17.27
C VAL A 182 -9.80 10.44 16.71
N ASP A 183 -10.77 11.16 17.29
CA ASP A 183 -10.95 12.60 17.02
C ASP A 183 -9.90 13.40 17.79
N LEU A 184 -8.85 13.82 17.06
CA LEU A 184 -7.70 14.51 17.65
C LEU A 184 -8.09 15.85 18.29
N LEU A 185 -9.07 16.55 17.73
CA LEU A 185 -9.51 17.82 18.31
C LEU A 185 -10.23 17.55 19.62
N ARG A 186 -11.06 16.51 19.70
CA ARG A 186 -11.70 16.13 20.95
C ARG A 186 -10.70 15.68 22.02
N GLU A 187 -9.68 14.92 21.65
CA GLU A 187 -8.70 14.38 22.62
C GLU A 187 -7.66 15.41 23.07
N PHE A 188 -7.20 16.28 22.16
CA PHE A 188 -6.09 17.20 22.42
C PHE A 188 -6.51 18.65 22.64
N THR A 189 -7.81 18.93 22.72
CA THR A 189 -8.32 20.27 23.07
C THR A 189 -9.19 20.24 24.32
N ARG A 190 -9.23 21.37 25.02
CA ARG A 190 -10.17 21.59 26.11
C ARG A 190 -11.48 22.12 25.53
N ILE A 191 -12.57 21.40 25.80
CA ILE A 191 -13.93 21.88 25.51
C ILE A 191 -14.45 22.62 26.75
N THR A 192 -14.77 23.91 26.60
CA THR A 192 -15.33 24.76 27.66
C THR A 192 -16.75 25.16 27.26
N THR A 193 -17.74 24.88 28.10
CA THR A 193 -19.13 25.32 27.92
C THR A 193 -19.50 26.41 28.93
N VAL A 194 -20.41 27.30 28.54
CA VAL A 194 -21.01 28.31 29.42
C VAL A 194 -22.51 28.20 29.26
N ASP A 195 -23.20 27.82 30.32
CA ASP A 195 -24.66 27.77 30.33
C ASP A 195 -25.22 29.14 30.75
N GLY A 196 -26.09 29.71 29.91
CA GLY A 196 -26.82 30.94 30.19
C GLY A 196 -28.17 30.64 30.82
N GLY A 197 -28.50 31.35 31.91
CA GLY A 197 -29.84 31.36 32.52
C GLY A 197 -30.82 32.28 31.80
#